data_AF-A0A501PJP4-F1
#
_entry.id   AF-A0A501PJP4-F1
#
_cell.length_a   1.000
_cell.length_b   1.000
_cell.length_c   1.000
_cell.angle_alpha   90.00
_cell.angle_beta   90.00
_cell.angle_gamma   90.00
#
_symmetry.space_group_name_H-M   'P 1'
#
loop_
_entity.id
_entity.type
_entity.pdbx_description
1 polymer ?
#
loop_
_entity_poly.entity_id
_entity_poly.type
_entity_poly.pdbx_seq_one_letter_code
_entity_poly.pdbx_strand_id
1 'polypeptide(L)'
;MTGNSMTNNQTRPDRSILDPQTRAVVEMLEKDPFLDLSMTPAEMRLTFDRFYERIGYPDLPVAHVEDLEVPGKAGPIAVRLYYPLDGPEEKLPACVFYHGGGMMMGSIGAYDGLCRRLCAKSGAIVISSSYRLAPENKFPAAAEDAIAVFEWVYENAGRDAALQMR
;
A
#
# COMPACT_ATOMS: atom_id res chain seq x y z
N MET A 1 -25.08 25.38 -25.35
CA MET A 1 -25.19 24.37 -26.42
C MET A 1 -23.76 24.04 -26.81
N THR A 2 -23.22 22.84 -26.65
CA THR A 2 -23.76 21.49 -26.83
C THR A 2 -23.13 20.53 -25.81
N GLY A 3 -23.95 19.79 -25.07
CA GLY A 3 -23.50 18.72 -24.19
C GLY A 3 -23.00 17.54 -25.00
N ASN A 4 -21.78 17.09 -24.73
CA ASN A 4 -21.27 15.85 -25.29
C ASN A 4 -21.66 14.69 -24.35
N SER A 5 -22.89 14.20 -24.53
CA SER A 5 -23.32 12.93 -23.96
C SER A 5 -22.62 11.81 -24.75
N MET A 6 -21.48 11.34 -24.25
CA MET A 6 -20.95 10.05 -24.67
C MET A 6 -21.80 8.97 -24.00
N THR A 7 -22.87 8.56 -24.67
CA THR A 7 -23.61 7.34 -24.32
C THR A 7 -22.76 6.13 -24.69
N ASN A 8 -21.83 5.75 -23.80
CA ASN A 8 -21.15 4.47 -23.89
C ASN A 8 -22.19 3.38 -23.58
N ASN A 9 -22.81 2.83 -24.62
CA ASN A 9 -23.86 1.81 -24.54
C ASN A 9 -23.27 0.42 -24.27
N GLN A 10 -22.36 0.32 -23.30
CA GLN A 10 -22.06 -0.95 -22.67
C GLN A 10 -23.06 -1.11 -21.53
N THR A 11 -23.92 -2.12 -21.63
CA THR A 11 -24.79 -2.52 -20.53
C THR A 11 -23.91 -2.69 -19.30
N ARG A 12 -24.08 -1.78 -18.32
CA ARG A 12 -23.37 -1.88 -17.04
C ARG A 12 -23.60 -3.30 -16.50
N PRO A 13 -22.55 -3.99 -16.05
CA PRO A 13 -22.68 -5.35 -15.54
C PRO A 13 -23.73 -5.38 -14.43
N ASP A 14 -24.54 -6.44 -14.39
CA ASP A 14 -25.55 -6.61 -13.35
C ASP A 14 -24.88 -6.57 -11.97
N ARG A 15 -25.30 -5.62 -11.13
CA ARG A 15 -24.74 -5.41 -9.79
C ARG A 15 -25.45 -6.23 -8.72
N SER A 16 -26.55 -6.89 -9.06
CA SER A 16 -27.26 -7.77 -8.14
C SER A 16 -26.36 -8.90 -7.63
N ILE A 17 -25.35 -9.28 -8.42
CA ILE A 17 -24.35 -10.31 -8.12
C ILE A 17 -23.29 -9.86 -7.11
N LEU A 18 -23.13 -8.55 -6.88
CA LEU A 18 -22.11 -8.04 -5.96
C LEU A 18 -22.55 -8.26 -4.51
N ASP A 19 -21.58 -8.60 -3.65
CA ASP A 19 -21.78 -8.53 -2.20
C ASP A 19 -22.41 -7.18 -1.81
N PRO A 20 -23.39 -7.15 -0.87
CA PRO A 20 -24.08 -5.91 -0.53
C PRO A 20 -23.15 -4.76 -0.10
N GLN A 21 -22.05 -5.04 0.61
CA GLN A 21 -21.09 -4.00 1.00
C GLN A 21 -20.30 -3.50 -0.21
N THR A 22 -19.86 -4.42 -1.07
CA THR A 22 -19.17 -4.05 -2.33
C THR A 22 -20.05 -3.17 -3.21
N ARG A 23 -21.33 -3.55 -3.35
CA ARG A 23 -22.32 -2.80 -4.13
C ARG A 23 -22.51 -1.38 -3.61
N ALA A 24 -22.63 -1.21 -2.28
CA ALA A 24 -22.77 0.09 -1.66
C ALA A 24 -21.56 1.00 -1.92
N VAL A 25 -20.34 0.44 -1.88
CA VAL A 25 -19.11 1.19 -2.23
C VAL A 25 -19.11 1.61 -3.69
N VAL A 26 -19.49 0.72 -4.62
CA VAL A 26 -19.59 1.05 -6.05
C VAL A 26 -20.61 2.18 -6.27
N GLU A 27 -21.80 2.09 -5.67
CA GLU A 27 -22.84 3.12 -5.79
C GLU A 27 -22.38 4.47 -5.20
N MET A 28 -21.69 4.45 -4.07
CA MET A 28 -21.07 5.65 -3.48
C MET A 28 -20.07 6.29 -4.44
N LEU A 29 -19.14 5.50 -4.99
CA LEU A 29 -18.08 5.98 -5.87
C LEU A 29 -18.59 6.49 -7.23
N GLU A 30 -19.70 5.96 -7.72
CA GLU A 30 -20.31 6.48 -8.95
C GLU A 30 -20.99 7.82 -8.75
N LYS A 31 -21.56 8.04 -7.56
CA LYS A 31 -22.21 9.30 -7.23
C LYS A 31 -21.18 10.40 -6.96
N ASP A 32 -20.07 10.04 -6.33
CA ASP A 32 -19.01 10.96 -5.94
C ASP A 32 -17.63 10.29 -6.13
N PRO A 33 -17.06 10.35 -7.34
CA PRO A 33 -15.76 9.76 -7.62
C PRO A 33 -14.66 10.53 -6.88
N PHE A 34 -13.86 9.83 -6.10
CA PHE A 34 -12.76 10.45 -5.34
C PHE A 34 -11.52 10.77 -6.18
N LEU A 35 -11.39 10.18 -7.38
CA LEU A 35 -10.30 10.46 -8.32
C LEU A 35 -10.85 11.00 -9.63
N ASP A 36 -10.10 11.94 -10.21
CA ASP A 36 -10.33 12.49 -11.54
C ASP A 36 -9.02 12.45 -12.33
N LEU A 37 -9.09 12.04 -13.60
CA LEU A 37 -7.94 12.00 -14.50
C LEU A 37 -7.44 13.40 -14.89
N SER A 38 -8.19 14.47 -14.62
CA SER A 38 -7.70 15.84 -14.77
C SER A 38 -6.78 16.29 -13.64
N MET A 39 -6.70 15.54 -12.54
CA MET A 39 -5.81 15.84 -11.41
C MET A 39 -4.35 15.68 -11.82
N THR A 40 -3.47 16.45 -11.21
CA THR A 40 -2.03 16.21 -11.26
C THR A 40 -1.66 14.93 -10.47
N PRO A 41 -0.50 14.31 -10.76
CA PRO A 41 -0.01 13.18 -9.96
C PRO A 41 0.04 13.46 -8.46
N ALA A 42 0.45 14.66 -8.06
CA ALA A 42 0.52 15.05 -6.66
C ALA A 42 -0.87 15.12 -6.00
N GLU A 43 -1.86 15.70 -6.69
CA GLU A 43 -3.24 15.77 -6.21
C GLU A 43 -3.89 14.39 -6.10
N MET A 44 -3.64 13.51 -7.09
CA MET A 44 -4.10 12.12 -7.05
C MET A 44 -3.55 11.39 -5.83
N ARG A 45 -2.24 11.51 -5.54
CA ARG A 45 -1.60 10.90 -4.36
C ARG A 45 -2.25 11.36 -3.06
N LEU A 46 -2.36 12.67 -2.86
CA LEU A 46 -2.97 13.24 -1.66
C LEU A 46 -4.43 12.81 -1.49
N THR A 47 -5.17 12.75 -2.59
CA THR A 47 -6.59 12.38 -2.56
C THR A 47 -6.79 10.89 -2.32
N PHE A 48 -5.94 10.06 -2.92
CA PHE A 48 -5.89 8.63 -2.68
C PHE A 48 -5.56 8.31 -1.23
N ASP A 49 -4.50 8.92 -0.69
CA ASP A 49 -4.04 8.66 0.68
C ASP A 49 -5.12 9.04 1.71
N ARG A 50 -5.71 10.24 1.61
CA ARG A 50 -6.82 10.65 2.50
C ARG A 50 -8.04 9.73 2.39
N PHE A 51 -8.34 9.25 1.20
CA PHE A 51 -9.47 8.34 1.00
C PHE A 51 -9.20 7.02 1.74
N TYR A 52 -8.02 6.44 1.54
CA TYR A 52 -7.61 5.18 2.18
C TYR A 52 -7.41 5.30 3.69
N GLU A 53 -6.95 6.43 4.21
CA GLU A 53 -6.93 6.69 5.65
C GLU A 53 -8.34 6.68 6.27
N ARG A 54 -9.35 7.17 5.53
CA ARG A 54 -10.74 7.23 6.01
C ARG A 54 -11.50 5.92 5.87
N ILE A 55 -11.31 5.22 4.75
CA ILE A 55 -12.05 3.98 4.44
C ILE A 55 -11.27 2.71 4.75
N GLY A 56 -10.01 2.86 5.15
CA GLY A 56 -9.10 1.78 5.45
C GLY A 56 -9.55 0.94 6.63
N TYR A 57 -8.78 -0.10 6.91
CA TYR A 57 -9.04 -0.95 8.05
C TYR A 57 -8.75 -0.19 9.35
N PRO A 58 -9.57 -0.36 10.40
CA PRO A 58 -9.21 0.16 11.70
C PRO A 58 -7.91 -0.50 12.16
N ASP A 59 -7.01 0.34 12.67
CA ASP A 59 -5.71 -0.07 13.18
C ASP A 59 -5.88 -1.18 14.20
N LEU A 60 -5.13 -2.27 14.00
CA LEU A 60 -4.95 -3.28 15.03
C LEU A 60 -3.65 -2.97 15.79
N PRO A 61 -3.62 -3.16 17.12
CA PRO A 61 -2.40 -2.97 17.88
C PRO A 61 -1.34 -3.99 17.44
N VAL A 62 -0.10 -3.51 17.39
CA VAL A 62 1.13 -4.27 17.09
C VAL A 62 2.14 -3.93 18.19
N ALA A 63 3.12 -4.79 18.44
CA ALA A 63 4.10 -4.60 19.52
C ALA A 63 4.93 -3.33 19.30
N HIS A 64 5.40 -3.15 18.08
CA HIS A 64 6.27 -2.04 17.71
C HIS A 64 6.15 -1.71 16.23
N VAL A 65 6.42 -0.44 15.89
CA VAL A 65 6.52 0.05 14.52
C VAL A 65 7.82 0.83 14.40
N GLU A 66 8.60 0.51 13.37
CA GLU A 66 9.93 1.10 13.13
C GLU A 66 10.03 1.56 11.68
N ASP A 67 10.56 2.77 11.47
CA ASP A 67 10.89 3.30 10.15
C ASP A 67 12.40 3.21 9.95
N LEU A 68 12.84 2.66 8.82
CA LEU A 68 14.25 2.58 8.42
C LEU A 68 14.43 2.76 6.92
N GLU A 69 15.67 2.91 6.48
CA GLU A 69 16.02 2.96 5.06
C GLU A 69 16.82 1.72 4.66
N VAL A 70 16.45 1.11 3.53
CA VAL A 70 17.21 0.01 2.93
C VAL A 70 17.99 0.49 1.71
N PRO A 71 19.16 -0.08 1.41
CA PRO A 71 19.92 0.30 0.20
C PRO A 71 19.13 -0.03 -1.07
N GLY A 72 18.98 0.96 -1.95
CA GLY A 72 18.43 0.80 -3.29
C GLY A 72 19.39 1.30 -4.36
N LYS A 73 19.19 0.84 -5.61
CA LYS A 73 20.06 1.17 -6.76
C LYS A 73 20.13 2.68 -7.05
N ALA A 74 19.06 3.43 -6.80
CA ALA A 74 18.96 4.85 -7.04
C ALA A 74 19.06 5.72 -5.78
N GLY A 75 19.38 5.11 -4.63
CA GLY A 75 19.38 5.75 -3.32
C GLY A 75 18.65 4.90 -2.27
N PRO A 76 18.63 5.34 -1.01
CA PRO A 76 17.92 4.65 0.06
C PRO A 76 16.42 4.58 -0.21
N ILE A 77 15.80 3.47 0.18
CA ILE A 77 14.35 3.22 0.07
C ILE A 77 13.78 3.17 1.49
N ALA A 78 12.87 4.09 1.80
CA ALA A 78 12.19 4.06 3.10
C ALA A 78 11.29 2.83 3.22
N VAL A 79 11.33 2.18 4.37
CA VAL A 79 10.46 1.07 4.73
C VAL A 79 9.93 1.25 6.16
N ARG A 80 8.74 0.72 6.42
CA ARG A 80 8.14 0.64 7.75
C ARG A 80 7.90 -0.79 8.16
N LEU A 81 8.45 -1.18 9.31
CA LEU A 81 8.33 -2.50 9.89
C LEU A 81 7.25 -2.50 10.98
N TYR A 82 6.46 -3.56 11.02
CA TYR A 82 5.42 -3.80 12.02
C TYR A 82 5.69 -5.14 12.68
N TYR A 83 5.77 -5.15 14.01
CA TYR A 83 6.08 -6.35 14.80
C TYR A 83 4.82 -6.87 15.50
N PRO A 84 4.49 -8.17 15.39
CA PRO A 84 3.29 -8.72 16.01
C PRO A 84 3.40 -8.73 17.54
N LEU A 85 2.27 -8.66 18.25
CA LEU A 85 2.23 -8.70 19.72
C LEU A 85 2.73 -10.04 20.29
N ASP A 86 2.27 -11.16 19.73
CA ASP A 86 2.46 -12.49 20.30
C ASP A 86 3.51 -13.33 19.54
N GLY A 87 4.64 -12.71 19.18
CA GLY A 87 5.71 -13.38 18.46
C GLY A 87 6.65 -14.21 19.34
N PRO A 88 7.12 -15.40 18.91
CA PRO A 88 8.21 -16.11 19.59
C PRO A 88 9.47 -15.23 19.66
N GLU A 89 10.21 -15.33 20.78
CA GLU A 89 11.43 -14.55 21.03
C GLU A 89 12.57 -14.86 20.03
N GLU A 90 12.53 -16.02 19.37
CA GLU A 90 13.70 -16.51 18.63
C GLU A 90 13.67 -16.17 17.13
N LYS A 91 12.57 -16.40 16.38
CA LYS A 91 12.44 -16.06 14.95
C LYS A 91 10.98 -15.90 14.50
N LEU A 92 10.69 -14.80 13.81
CA LEU A 92 9.39 -14.52 13.20
C LEU A 92 9.44 -14.65 11.67
N PRO A 93 8.36 -15.12 11.01
CA PRO A 93 8.23 -14.99 9.57
C PRO A 93 8.17 -13.51 9.17
N ALA A 94 8.63 -13.19 7.96
CA ALA A 94 8.62 -11.85 7.41
C ALA A 94 7.75 -11.78 6.15
N CYS A 95 7.02 -10.68 5.97
CA CYS A 95 6.20 -10.38 4.81
C CYS A 95 6.57 -8.99 4.27
N VAL A 96 7.15 -8.94 3.07
CA VAL A 96 7.37 -7.66 2.39
C VAL A 96 6.09 -7.25 1.67
N PHE A 97 5.59 -6.07 2.00
CA PHE A 97 4.36 -5.50 1.46
C PHE A 97 4.68 -4.34 0.51
N TYR A 98 4.10 -4.40 -0.69
CA TYR A 98 4.15 -3.34 -1.68
C TYR A 98 2.73 -2.79 -1.84
N HIS A 99 2.56 -1.51 -1.53
CA HIS A 99 1.25 -0.89 -1.62
C HIS A 99 0.70 -0.86 -3.05
N GLY A 100 -0.63 -0.83 -3.18
CA GLY A 100 -1.30 -0.61 -4.46
C GLY A 100 -1.28 0.87 -4.89
N GLY A 101 -2.12 1.23 -5.86
CA GLY A 101 -2.20 2.61 -6.40
C GLY A 101 -1.61 2.78 -7.80
N GLY A 102 -1.49 1.69 -8.56
CA GLY A 102 -1.08 1.73 -9.97
C GLY A 102 0.35 2.22 -10.20
N MET A 103 1.24 2.04 -9.21
CA MET A 103 2.62 2.55 -9.19
C MET A 103 2.75 4.08 -9.25
N MET A 104 1.64 4.81 -9.07
CA MET A 104 1.58 6.27 -9.17
C MET A 104 1.03 6.92 -7.90
N MET A 105 0.23 6.18 -7.13
CA MET A 105 -0.41 6.61 -5.88
C MET A 105 -0.13 5.60 -4.76
N GLY A 106 -0.57 5.96 -3.56
CA GLY A 106 -0.36 5.19 -2.34
C GLY A 106 0.95 5.56 -1.66
N SER A 107 0.98 5.28 -0.36
CA SER A 107 2.13 5.51 0.50
C SER A 107 2.13 4.49 1.63
N ILE A 108 3.23 4.43 2.39
CA ILE A 108 3.29 3.67 3.65
C ILE A 108 2.16 4.10 4.59
N GLY A 109 1.86 5.41 4.67
CA GLY A 109 0.80 5.95 5.53
C GLY A 109 -0.59 5.50 5.11
N ALA A 110 -0.92 5.58 3.82
CA ALA A 110 -2.22 5.18 3.29
C ALA A 110 -2.55 3.70 3.55
N TYR A 111 -1.53 2.85 3.73
CA TYR A 111 -1.67 1.42 3.96
C TYR A 111 -1.31 0.99 5.39
N ASP A 112 -1.07 1.92 6.32
CA ASP A 112 -0.63 1.63 7.70
C ASP A 112 -1.59 0.68 8.43
N GLY A 113 -2.89 0.98 8.42
CA GLY A 113 -3.91 0.14 9.03
C GLY A 113 -4.03 -1.27 8.42
N LEU A 114 -3.81 -1.41 7.10
CA LEU A 114 -3.77 -2.72 6.46
C LEU A 114 -2.51 -3.50 6.87
N CYS A 115 -1.35 -2.87 6.89
CA CYS A 115 -0.09 -3.49 7.30
C CYS A 115 -0.13 -3.94 8.77
N ARG A 116 -0.66 -3.11 9.67
CA ARG A 116 -0.93 -3.48 11.07
C ARG A 116 -1.84 -4.69 11.17
N ARG A 117 -2.95 -4.69 10.41
CA ARG A 117 -3.89 -5.81 10.39
C ARG A 117 -3.24 -7.08 9.86
N LEU A 118 -2.46 -6.99 8.80
CA LEU A 118 -1.74 -8.13 8.24
C LEU A 118 -0.74 -8.69 9.26
N CYS A 119 0.02 -7.81 9.92
CA CYS A 119 0.96 -8.17 10.98
C CYS A 119 0.26 -8.90 12.13
N ALA A 120 -0.77 -8.27 12.71
CA ALA A 120 -1.52 -8.83 13.84
C ALA A 120 -2.22 -10.16 13.52
N LYS A 121 -2.69 -10.35 12.28
CA LYS A 121 -3.41 -11.57 11.87
C LYS A 121 -2.51 -12.69 11.40
N SER A 122 -1.35 -12.37 10.82
CA SER A 122 -0.40 -13.39 10.34
C SER A 122 0.60 -13.83 11.39
N GLY A 123 0.85 -13.01 12.42
CA GLY A 123 1.96 -13.23 13.35
C GLY A 123 3.33 -13.06 12.67
N ALA A 124 3.40 -12.37 11.53
CA ALA A 124 4.64 -12.06 10.83
C ALA A 124 5.06 -10.61 11.06
N ILE A 125 6.36 -10.36 10.94
CA ILE A 125 6.87 -9.00 10.74
C ILE A 125 6.42 -8.56 9.34
N VAL A 126 5.72 -7.43 9.25
CA VAL A 126 5.34 -6.84 7.95
C VAL A 126 6.28 -5.70 7.65
N ILE A 127 6.82 -5.64 6.43
CA ILE A 127 7.75 -4.61 5.97
C ILE A 127 7.12 -3.90 4.78
N SER A 128 6.59 -2.70 4.99
CA SER A 128 5.96 -1.89 3.95
C SER A 128 6.99 -1.02 3.24
N SER A 129 7.14 -1.17 1.92
CA SER A 129 8.12 -0.42 1.11
C SER A 129 7.53 0.86 0.50
N SER A 130 8.27 1.97 0.58
CA SER A 130 7.99 3.23 -0.11
C SER A 130 8.76 3.30 -1.44
N TYR A 131 8.46 2.37 -2.35
CA TYR A 131 9.10 2.31 -3.66
C TYR A 131 8.85 3.58 -4.50
N ARG A 132 9.75 3.87 -5.45
CA ARG A 132 9.65 5.04 -6.32
C ARG A 132 8.40 5.00 -7.21
N LEU A 133 7.68 6.11 -7.28
CA LEU A 133 6.44 6.24 -8.04
C LEU A 133 6.67 6.84 -9.43
N ALA A 134 5.83 6.41 -10.38
CA ALA A 134 5.62 7.06 -11.65
C ALA A 134 4.73 8.32 -11.46
N PRO A 135 4.79 9.31 -12.37
CA PRO A 135 5.56 9.33 -13.63
C PRO A 135 7.04 9.74 -13.50
N GLU A 136 7.47 10.24 -12.34
CA GLU A 136 8.84 10.72 -12.10
C GLU A 136 9.86 9.58 -12.26
N ASN A 137 9.48 8.38 -11.83
CA ASN A 137 10.27 7.17 -11.95
C ASN A 137 9.50 6.13 -12.77
N LYS A 138 9.75 6.11 -14.08
CA LYS A 138 9.10 5.15 -14.99
C LYS A 138 9.54 3.72 -14.69
N PHE A 139 8.78 2.75 -15.21
CA PHE A 139 9.21 1.35 -15.24
C PHE A 139 10.66 1.26 -15.78
N PRO A 140 11.55 0.48 -15.14
CA PRO A 140 11.29 -0.50 -14.07
C PRO A 140 11.51 -0.01 -12.62
N ALA A 141 11.57 1.30 -12.34
CA ALA A 141 12.02 1.82 -11.04
C ALA A 141 11.34 1.20 -9.80
N ALA A 142 10.00 1.16 -9.76
CA ALA A 142 9.26 0.54 -8.65
C ALA A 142 9.60 -0.96 -8.47
N ALA A 143 9.80 -1.68 -9.57
CA ALA A 143 10.13 -3.11 -9.53
C ALA A 143 11.58 -3.33 -9.04
N GLU A 144 12.52 -2.48 -9.46
CA GLU A 144 13.89 -2.51 -8.95
C GLU A 144 13.92 -2.26 -7.43
N ASP A 145 13.16 -1.29 -6.94
CA ASP A 145 13.09 -0.99 -5.51
C ASP A 145 12.44 -2.13 -4.72
N ALA A 146 11.37 -2.72 -5.26
CA ALA A 146 10.71 -3.86 -4.64
C ALA A 146 11.66 -5.05 -4.50
N ILE A 147 12.40 -5.39 -5.56
CA ILE A 147 13.39 -6.46 -5.53
C ILE A 147 14.48 -6.15 -4.50
N ALA A 148 15.01 -4.92 -4.47
CA ALA A 148 16.05 -4.53 -3.53
C ALA A 148 15.59 -4.67 -2.06
N VAL A 149 14.36 -4.28 -1.74
CA VAL A 149 13.80 -4.45 -0.38
C VAL A 149 13.64 -5.93 -0.04
N PHE A 150 13.16 -6.75 -0.99
CA PHE A 150 13.02 -8.19 -0.77
C PHE A 150 14.37 -8.87 -0.53
N GLU A 151 15.36 -8.59 -1.37
CA GLU A 151 16.72 -9.13 -1.24
C GLU A 151 17.33 -8.71 0.10
N TRP A 152 17.20 -7.45 0.48
CA TRP A 152 17.68 -6.96 1.77
C TRP A 152 17.04 -7.71 2.95
N VAL A 153 15.72 -7.92 2.93
CA VAL A 153 15.03 -8.69 3.99
C VAL A 153 15.51 -10.14 4.01
N TYR A 154 15.65 -10.77 2.84
CA TYR A 154 16.11 -12.15 2.71
C TYR A 154 17.53 -12.34 3.25
N GLU A 155 18.46 -11.44 2.92
CA GLU A 155 19.86 -11.49 3.37
C GLU A 155 20.03 -11.25 4.87
N ASN A 156 19.10 -10.53 5.49
CA ASN A 156 19.12 -10.23 6.92
C ASN A 156 18.23 -11.16 7.76
N ALA A 157 17.51 -12.09 7.13
CA ALA A 157 16.67 -13.05 7.83
C ALA A 157 17.48 -13.92 8.81
N GLY A 158 17.06 -13.98 10.07
CA GLY A 158 17.71 -14.79 11.10
C GLY A 158 18.93 -14.17 11.77
N ARG A 159 19.26 -12.91 11.45
CA ARG A 159 20.01 -12.03 12.38
C ARG A 159 18.99 -11.52 13.41
N ASP A 160 19.39 -11.36 14.67
CA ASP A 160 18.51 -10.97 15.78
C ASP A 160 17.52 -9.86 15.38
N ALA A 161 16.29 -9.93 15.88
CA ALA A 161 15.14 -9.11 15.49
C ALA A 161 15.27 -7.60 15.78
N ALA A 162 16.46 -7.13 16.15
CA ALA A 162 16.91 -5.78 15.90
C ALA A 162 17.81 -5.85 14.67
N LEU A 163 17.29 -5.45 13.50
CA LEU A 163 18.07 -5.17 12.31
C LEU A 163 19.06 -4.05 12.66
N GLN A 164 20.18 -4.42 13.29
CA GLN A 164 21.18 -3.50 13.81
C GLN A 164 21.91 -2.87 12.63
N MET A 165 21.34 -1.80 12.09
CA MET A 165 22.11 -0.71 11.50
C MET A 165 22.66 0.14 12.66
N ARG A 166 23.72 -0.38 13.28
CA ARG A 166 24.80 0.42 13.86
C ARG A 166 26.03 0.28 12.99
#